data_AF-A0A924Y5I2-F1
#
_entry.id   AF-A0A924Y5I2-F1
#
_cell.length_a   1.000
_cell.length_b   1.000
_cell.length_c   1.000
_cell.angle_alpha   90.00
_cell.angle_beta   90.00
_cell.angle_gamma   90.00
#
_symmetry.space_group_name_H-M   'P 1'
#
loop_
_entity.id
_entity.type
_entity.pdbx_description
1 polymer ?
#
loop_
_entity_poly.entity_id
_entity_poly.type
_entity_poly.pdbx_seq_one_letter_code
_entity_poly.pdbx_strand_id
1 'polypeptide(L)'
;MRNRIHSLYPVVISTFVALTAVLCVRVALSRQNAVGNIQSVSTVGGVLTITQSGPTGLAADGQLYTVRLGGKIIATHKDVASVRLYSYNARYGMGDTVVLGVAMGGNACPAVFRVVHIKSATKYYITEEFGDCSEEPTVRAERERLQMVFPGYYRLSQLQEPGFRKPSPTTFVYRDSGKITELRPAKKK
;
A
#
# COMPACT_ATOMS: atom_id res chain seq x y z
N MET A 1 73.72 15.20 1.31
CA MET A 1 74.76 15.68 0.38
C MET A 1 74.35 15.34 -1.04
N ARG A 2 74.51 16.29 -1.97
CA ARG A 2 74.27 16.28 -3.44
C ARG A 2 72.80 16.25 -3.89
N ASN A 3 72.23 17.35 -4.42
CA ASN A 3 72.47 18.14 -5.64
C ASN A 3 71.69 17.64 -6.87
N ARG A 4 70.84 18.54 -7.40
CA ARG A 4 70.58 18.95 -8.81
C ARG A 4 69.07 19.11 -9.05
N ILE A 5 68.54 20.32 -9.21
CA ILE A 5 68.71 21.35 -10.27
C ILE A 5 67.92 21.03 -11.54
N HIS A 6 66.90 21.88 -11.75
CA HIS A 6 66.29 22.42 -12.97
C HIS A 6 66.11 21.55 -14.23
N SER A 7 64.88 21.54 -14.74
CA SER A 7 64.64 21.85 -16.16
C SER A 7 63.24 22.45 -16.35
N LEU A 8 63.22 23.72 -16.76
CA LEU A 8 62.08 24.44 -17.33
C LEU A 8 62.00 24.14 -18.84
N TYR A 9 60.99 24.73 -19.50
CA TYR A 9 60.68 24.84 -20.94
C TYR A 9 59.58 23.88 -21.46
N PRO A 10 58.86 24.25 -22.55
CA PRO A 10 58.14 25.51 -22.74
C PRO A 10 56.72 25.32 -23.31
N VAL A 11 56.03 26.46 -23.39
CA VAL A 11 54.78 26.81 -24.09
C VAL A 11 54.50 26.04 -25.39
N VAL A 12 53.27 25.51 -25.52
CA VAL A 12 52.60 25.34 -26.82
C VAL A 12 51.20 25.93 -26.72
N ILE A 13 51.02 27.02 -27.45
CA ILE A 13 49.75 27.63 -27.81
C ILE A 13 49.07 26.70 -28.81
N SER A 14 47.84 26.26 -28.54
CA SER A 14 46.98 25.70 -29.56
C SER A 14 45.56 26.21 -29.38
N THR A 15 45.22 27.15 -30.24
CA THR A 15 43.89 27.70 -30.47
C THR A 15 42.96 26.60 -30.96
N PHE A 16 42.07 26.11 -30.10
CA PHE A 16 40.92 25.32 -30.52
C PHE A 16 39.73 26.25 -30.79
N VAL A 17 39.53 26.54 -32.08
CA VAL A 17 38.24 26.93 -32.63
C VAL A 17 37.34 25.71 -32.56
N ALA A 18 36.29 25.74 -31.74
CA ALA A 18 35.27 24.70 -31.73
C ALA A 18 33.88 25.33 -31.53
N LEU A 19 33.22 25.54 -32.67
CA LEU A 19 31.81 25.24 -32.92
C LEU A 19 30.85 25.48 -31.75
N THR A 20 30.15 26.61 -31.81
CA THR A 20 28.83 26.78 -31.20
C THR A 20 27.85 25.77 -31.82
N ALA A 21 27.81 24.57 -31.24
CA ALA A 21 26.75 23.61 -31.49
C ALA A 21 25.47 24.15 -30.81
N VAL A 22 24.47 24.43 -31.65
CA VAL A 22 23.10 24.75 -31.25
C VAL A 22 22.58 23.59 -30.42
N LEU A 23 22.61 23.75 -29.09
CA LEU A 23 22.03 22.82 -28.15
C LEU A 23 20.51 23.00 -28.22
N CYS A 24 19.88 22.29 -29.16
CA CYS A 24 18.45 22.09 -29.17
C CYS A 24 18.13 21.15 -28.00
N VAL A 25 18.06 21.72 -26.79
CA VAL A 25 17.62 21.01 -25.58
C VAL A 25 16.16 20.69 -25.79
N ARG A 26 15.89 19.51 -26.34
CA ARG A 26 14.60 18.84 -26.16
C ARG A 26 14.46 18.63 -24.66
N VAL A 27 13.72 19.53 -24.02
CA VAL A 27 13.15 19.29 -22.69
C VAL A 27 12.16 18.14 -22.88
N ALA A 28 12.68 16.92 -22.86
CA ALA A 28 11.87 15.76 -22.55
C ALA A 28 11.41 15.99 -21.12
N LEU A 29 10.19 16.52 -20.96
CA LEU A 29 9.45 16.40 -19.71
C LEU A 29 9.32 14.91 -19.44
N SER A 30 10.32 14.35 -18.77
CA SER A 30 10.18 13.13 -18.02
C SER A 30 9.07 13.42 -17.02
N ARG A 31 7.85 12.97 -17.35
CA ARG A 31 6.81 12.76 -16.33
C ARG A 31 7.41 11.73 -15.39
N GLN A 32 8.18 12.19 -14.41
CA GLN A 32 8.51 11.40 -13.24
C GLN A 32 7.18 11.12 -12.58
N ASN A 33 6.60 9.97 -12.88
CA ASN A 33 5.51 9.40 -12.10
C ASN A 33 6.08 9.29 -10.68
N ALA A 34 5.71 10.24 -9.81
CA ALA A 34 6.22 10.30 -8.46
C ALA A 34 5.77 9.02 -7.73
N VAL A 35 6.69 8.07 -7.57
CA VAL A 35 6.44 6.88 -6.77
C VAL A 35 6.63 7.27 -5.32
N GLY A 36 5.54 7.69 -4.68
CA GLY A 36 5.52 7.98 -3.25
C GLY A 36 5.35 6.71 -2.44
N ASN A 37 6.19 6.50 -1.42
CA ASN A 37 5.87 5.57 -0.35
C ASN A 37 4.79 6.20 0.52
N ILE A 38 3.63 5.55 0.62
CA ILE A 38 2.50 6.08 1.38
C ILE A 38 2.57 5.61 2.82
N GLN A 39 2.81 4.30 3.02
CA GLN A 39 2.79 3.66 4.33
C GLN A 39 3.77 2.50 4.36
N SER A 40 4.37 2.26 5.52
CA SER A 40 5.25 1.12 5.74
C SER A 40 5.14 0.56 7.16
N VAL A 41 5.41 -0.73 7.31
CA VAL A 41 5.49 -1.40 8.61
C VAL A 41 6.60 -2.45 8.59
N SER A 42 7.37 -2.53 9.68
CA SER A 42 8.39 -3.57 9.84
C SER A 42 7.75 -4.86 10.31
N THR A 43 8.03 -5.97 9.61
CA THR A 43 7.45 -7.29 9.91
C THR A 43 8.54 -8.36 10.06
N VAL A 44 8.18 -9.55 10.52
CA VAL A 44 9.07 -10.73 10.54
C VAL A 44 9.62 -11.09 9.16
N GLY A 45 8.93 -10.71 8.08
CA GLY A 45 9.38 -10.93 6.70
C GLY A 45 10.14 -9.76 6.07
N GLY A 46 10.48 -8.73 6.84
CA GLY A 46 11.06 -7.48 6.36
C GLY A 46 10.03 -6.34 6.32
N VAL A 47 10.37 -5.23 5.67
CA VAL A 47 9.48 -4.06 5.60
C VAL A 47 8.37 -4.34 4.57
N LEU A 48 7.13 -4.23 5.00
CA LEU A 48 5.96 -4.14 4.12
C LEU A 48 5.75 -2.68 3.76
N THR A 49 5.70 -2.35 2.47
CA THR A 49 5.47 -0.99 1.96
C THR A 49 4.29 -0.95 1.01
N ILE A 50 3.54 0.15 1.07
CA ILE A 50 2.46 0.48 0.13
C ILE A 50 2.93 1.70 -0.65
N THR A 51 3.05 1.54 -1.96
CA THR A 51 3.50 2.60 -2.87
C THR A 51 2.43 2.87 -3.92
N GLN A 52 2.17 4.14 -4.17
CA GLN A 52 1.30 4.60 -5.25
C GLN A 52 2.16 5.09 -6.42
N SER A 53 1.65 4.83 -7.61
CA SER A 53 2.18 5.31 -8.88
C SER A 53 1.01 5.62 -9.81
N GLY A 54 1.24 6.47 -10.81
CA GLY A 54 0.18 6.95 -11.72
C GLY A 54 -0.21 8.41 -11.45
N PRO A 55 -1.21 8.93 -12.17
CA PRO A 55 -1.64 10.31 -12.03
C PRO A 55 -2.23 10.55 -10.63
N THR A 56 -1.75 11.59 -9.97
CA THR A 56 -2.27 12.04 -8.68
C THR A 56 -3.53 12.88 -8.91
N GLY A 57 -4.69 12.43 -8.42
CA GLY A 57 -5.96 13.14 -8.57
C GLY A 57 -7.13 12.42 -7.90
N LEU A 58 -8.32 13.04 -7.94
CA LEU A 58 -9.55 12.48 -7.34
C LEU A 58 -10.13 11.29 -8.14
N ALA A 59 -9.76 11.15 -9.41
CA ALA A 59 -10.17 10.02 -10.23
C ALA A 59 -9.27 8.81 -9.97
N ALA A 60 -9.88 7.65 -9.74
CA ALA A 60 -9.16 6.40 -9.55
C ALA A 60 -8.49 5.88 -10.84
N ASP A 61 -8.94 6.36 -12.00
CA ASP A 61 -8.47 5.91 -13.32
C ASP A 61 -6.96 6.09 -13.49
N GLY A 62 -6.26 5.00 -13.77
CA GLY A 62 -4.82 4.97 -13.97
C GLY A 62 -3.99 4.99 -12.68
N GLN A 63 -4.62 5.01 -11.49
CA GLN A 63 -3.90 4.84 -10.23
C GLN A 63 -3.47 3.39 -10.03
N LEU A 64 -2.21 3.20 -9.64
CA LEU A 64 -1.62 1.90 -9.39
C LEU A 64 -1.01 1.87 -7.98
N TYR A 65 -1.58 1.04 -7.12
CA TYR A 65 -1.03 0.76 -5.80
C TYR A 65 -0.33 -0.59 -5.82
N THR A 66 0.87 -0.63 -5.26
CA THR A 66 1.68 -1.84 -5.13
C THR A 66 2.03 -2.07 -3.68
N VAL A 67 1.78 -3.28 -3.21
CA VAL A 67 2.17 -3.75 -1.88
C VAL A 67 3.44 -4.57 -2.05
N ARG A 68 4.50 -4.20 -1.34
CA ARG A 68 5.80 -4.87 -1.39
C ARG A 68 6.17 -5.42 -0.02
N LEU A 69 6.81 -6.58 0.04
CA LEU A 69 7.42 -7.15 1.24
C LEU A 69 8.90 -7.41 0.96
N GLY A 70 9.78 -6.77 1.72
CA GLY A 70 11.24 -6.88 1.49
C GLY A 70 11.64 -6.46 0.06
N GLY A 71 10.94 -5.46 -0.50
CA GLY A 71 11.15 -5.00 -1.88
C GLY A 71 10.45 -5.81 -2.98
N LYS A 72 9.97 -7.02 -2.70
CA LYS A 72 9.23 -7.85 -3.66
C LYS A 72 7.75 -7.46 -3.71
N ILE A 73 7.19 -7.26 -4.91
CA ILE A 73 5.74 -7.01 -5.07
C ILE A 73 4.97 -8.28 -4.70
N ILE A 74 4.04 -8.16 -3.76
CA ILE A 74 3.18 -9.26 -3.30
C ILE A 74 1.71 -9.07 -3.70
N ALA A 75 1.28 -7.83 -3.95
CA ALA A 75 -0.05 -7.51 -4.47
C ALA A 75 -0.02 -6.19 -5.26
N THR A 76 -0.97 -6.08 -6.19
CA THR A 76 -1.16 -4.90 -7.04
C THR A 76 -2.64 -4.59 -7.13
N HIS A 77 -3.00 -3.31 -6.99
CA HIS A 77 -4.37 -2.82 -7.12
C HIS A 77 -4.40 -1.69 -8.15
N LYS A 78 -5.23 -1.85 -9.18
CA LYS A 78 -5.42 -0.89 -10.26
C LYS A 78 -6.78 -0.23 -10.12
N ASP A 79 -6.87 1.03 -10.53
CA ASP A 79 -8.14 1.75 -10.63
C ASP A 79 -8.90 1.83 -9.29
N VAL A 80 -8.14 1.86 -8.20
CA VAL A 80 -8.65 2.03 -6.83
C VAL A 80 -8.33 3.44 -6.32
N ALA A 81 -9.19 3.99 -5.47
CA ALA A 81 -9.02 5.33 -4.94
C ALA A 81 -7.90 5.39 -3.89
N SER A 82 -7.78 4.36 -3.04
CA SER A 82 -6.63 4.23 -2.14
C SER A 82 -6.43 2.80 -1.65
N VAL A 83 -5.18 2.46 -1.31
CA VAL A 83 -4.82 1.27 -0.52
C VAL A 83 -4.12 1.76 0.75
N ARG A 84 -4.60 1.31 1.91
CA ARG A 84 -4.11 1.74 3.22
C ARG A 84 -3.86 0.55 4.14
N LEU A 85 -2.82 0.65 4.96
CA LEU A 85 -2.60 -0.18 6.12
C LEU A 85 -3.65 0.20 7.16
N TYR A 86 -4.58 -0.70 7.41
CA TYR A 86 -5.69 -0.48 8.34
C TYR A 86 -5.34 -0.93 9.76
N SER A 87 -4.72 -2.11 9.90
CA SER A 87 -4.27 -2.62 11.20
C SER A 87 -3.01 -3.47 11.03
N TYR A 88 -2.13 -3.44 12.03
CA TYR A 88 -0.96 -4.32 12.12
C TYR A 88 -0.95 -4.99 13.48
N ASN A 89 -0.84 -6.33 13.47
CA ASN A 89 -0.78 -7.15 14.68
C ASN A 89 0.45 -8.04 14.60
N ALA A 90 1.46 -7.68 15.40
CA ALA A 90 2.72 -8.40 15.49
C ALA A 90 2.59 -9.67 16.33
N ARG A 91 3.09 -10.80 15.82
CA ARG A 91 3.46 -12.00 16.60
C ARG A 91 2.40 -12.59 17.56
N TYR A 92 1.11 -12.45 17.27
CA TYR A 92 0.04 -13.12 18.04
C TYR A 92 -0.11 -14.57 17.57
N GLY A 93 0.83 -15.46 17.92
CA GLY A 93 0.78 -16.92 17.72
C GLY A 93 0.74 -17.43 16.26
N MET A 94 0.24 -16.63 15.33
CA MET A 94 0.09 -16.89 13.91
C MET A 94 1.28 -16.31 13.12
N GLY A 95 2.00 -15.34 13.66
CA GLY A 95 2.97 -14.51 12.95
C GLY A 95 2.50 -13.07 12.85
N ASP A 96 3.04 -12.32 11.90
CA ASP A 96 2.63 -10.93 11.68
C ASP A 96 1.42 -10.89 10.75
N THR A 97 0.39 -10.15 11.12
CA THR A 97 -0.80 -9.97 10.30
C THR A 97 -1.06 -8.49 10.06
N VAL A 98 -1.26 -8.13 8.79
CA VAL A 98 -1.58 -6.78 8.34
C VAL A 98 -2.95 -6.82 7.69
N VAL A 99 -3.86 -5.95 8.12
CA VAL A 99 -5.13 -5.72 7.42
C VAL A 99 -4.94 -4.55 6.48
N LEU A 100 -5.21 -4.78 5.20
CA LEU A 100 -5.22 -3.75 4.16
C LEU A 100 -6.67 -3.35 3.87
N GLY A 101 -6.93 -2.05 3.85
CA GLY A 101 -8.16 -1.48 3.31
C GLY A 101 -7.93 -0.99 1.88
N VAL A 102 -8.80 -1.39 0.96
CA VAL A 102 -8.80 -1.03 -0.46
C VAL A 102 -10.08 -0.27 -0.74
N ALA A 103 -9.97 1.05 -0.93
CA ALA A 103 -11.10 1.90 -1.23
C ALA A 103 -11.34 1.95 -2.75
N MET A 104 -12.52 1.54 -3.18
CA MET A 104 -12.97 1.70 -4.56
C MET A 104 -13.53 3.13 -4.70
N GLY A 105 -13.11 3.88 -5.71
CA GLY A 105 -13.68 5.21 -5.94
C GLY A 105 -15.17 5.14 -6.30
N GLY A 106 -15.96 6.14 -5.92
CA GLY A 106 -17.37 6.27 -6.31
C GLY A 106 -18.38 5.85 -5.23
N ASN A 107 -19.59 5.47 -5.66
CA ASN A 107 -20.76 5.28 -4.79
C ASN A 107 -21.01 3.81 -4.37
N ALA A 108 -20.16 2.86 -4.78
CA ALA A 108 -20.44 1.44 -4.62
C ALA A 108 -20.16 0.93 -3.20
N CYS A 109 -18.90 0.95 -2.75
CA CYS A 109 -18.50 0.49 -1.41
C CYS A 109 -17.31 1.30 -0.90
N PRO A 110 -17.34 1.80 0.36
CA PRO A 110 -16.30 2.67 0.89
C PRO A 110 -14.93 1.98 0.93
N ALA A 111 -14.89 0.70 1.30
CA ALA A 111 -13.68 -0.13 1.22
C ALA A 111 -14.00 -1.63 1.24
N VAL A 112 -13.11 -2.41 0.62
CA VAL A 112 -12.96 -3.86 0.85
C VAL A 112 -11.63 -4.13 1.53
N PHE A 113 -11.51 -5.28 2.19
CA PHE A 113 -10.38 -5.59 3.05
C PHE A 113 -9.66 -6.86 2.59
N ARG A 114 -8.36 -6.93 2.87
CA ARG A 114 -7.52 -8.13 2.71
C ARG A 114 -6.64 -8.31 3.93
N VAL A 115 -6.36 -9.55 4.32
CA VAL A 115 -5.36 -9.86 5.34
C VAL A 115 -4.08 -10.35 4.65
N VAL A 116 -2.96 -9.70 4.97
CA VAL A 116 -1.62 -10.15 4.63
C VAL A 116 -1.00 -10.78 5.87
N HIS A 117 -0.77 -12.09 5.80
CA HIS A 117 -0.21 -12.89 6.87
C HIS A 117 1.22 -13.29 6.53
N ILE A 118 2.16 -12.90 7.37
CA ILE A 118 3.60 -12.96 7.10
C ILE A 118 4.24 -13.88 8.14
N LYS A 119 4.72 -15.04 7.68
CA LYS A 119 5.50 -15.98 8.50
C LYS A 119 7.01 -15.77 8.30
N SER A 120 7.42 -15.36 7.10
CA SER A 120 8.79 -14.97 6.77
C SER A 120 8.81 -14.12 5.49
N ALA A 121 9.99 -13.69 5.03
CA ALA A 121 10.15 -12.93 3.79
C ALA A 121 9.66 -13.68 2.55
N THR A 122 9.69 -15.02 2.57
CA THR A 122 9.32 -15.89 1.45
C THR A 122 8.02 -16.65 1.67
N LYS A 123 7.51 -16.70 2.91
CA LYS A 123 6.27 -17.41 3.28
C LYS A 123 5.25 -16.42 3.80
N TYR A 124 4.34 -16.01 2.92
CA TYR A 124 3.23 -15.13 3.23
C TYR A 124 1.95 -15.61 2.54
N TYR A 125 0.80 -15.19 3.06
CA TYR A 125 -0.53 -15.47 2.53
C TYR A 125 -1.30 -14.17 2.43
N ILE A 126 -2.03 -13.97 1.33
CA ILE A 126 -2.94 -12.83 1.15
C ILE A 126 -4.33 -13.41 0.93
N THR A 127 -5.30 -12.97 1.72
CA THR A 127 -6.68 -13.40 1.53
C THR A 127 -7.29 -12.78 0.27
N GLU A 128 -8.37 -13.38 -0.21
CA GLU A 128 -9.28 -12.66 -1.10
C GLU A 128 -9.91 -11.44 -0.41
N GLU A 129 -10.61 -10.63 -1.19
CA GLU A 129 -11.31 -9.44 -0.70
C GLU A 129 -12.53 -9.83 0.13
N PHE A 130 -12.77 -9.11 1.21
CA PHE A 130 -13.93 -9.31 2.08
C PHE A 130 -14.39 -7.99 2.70
N GLY A 131 -15.58 -8.01 3.30
CA GLY A 131 -16.25 -6.86 3.88
C GLY A 131 -17.73 -6.85 3.52
N ASP A 132 -18.49 -5.90 4.06
CA ASP A 132 -19.93 -5.77 3.85
C ASP A 132 -20.35 -4.37 3.38
N CYS A 133 -19.40 -3.60 2.82
CA CYS A 133 -19.58 -2.22 2.36
C CYS A 133 -20.10 -1.24 3.43
N SER A 134 -20.05 -1.61 4.71
CA SER A 134 -20.29 -0.70 5.82
C SER A 134 -19.06 0.14 6.16
N GLU A 135 -19.11 0.89 7.27
CA GLU A 135 -17.94 1.61 7.78
C GLU A 135 -16.78 0.69 8.14
N GLU A 136 -15.67 1.33 8.50
CA GLU A 136 -14.43 0.68 8.91
C GLU A 136 -14.67 -0.34 10.04
N PRO A 137 -14.10 -1.57 9.93
CA PRO A 137 -14.36 -2.63 10.89
C PRO A 137 -13.59 -2.42 12.19
N THR A 138 -14.14 -2.84 13.32
CA THR A 138 -13.35 -3.01 14.53
C THR A 138 -12.51 -4.28 14.42
N VAL A 139 -11.18 -4.14 14.52
CA VAL A 139 -10.24 -5.28 14.48
C VAL A 139 -9.88 -5.72 15.89
N ARG A 140 -9.97 -7.02 16.17
CA ARG A 140 -9.56 -7.64 17.41
C ARG A 140 -8.61 -8.79 17.12
N ALA A 141 -7.37 -8.67 17.57
CA ALA A 141 -6.40 -9.74 17.50
C ALA A 141 -6.40 -10.56 18.79
N GLU A 142 -6.50 -11.87 18.64
CA GLU A 142 -6.32 -12.85 19.71
C GLU A 142 -5.20 -13.81 19.31
N ARG A 143 -4.74 -14.67 20.24
CA ARG A 143 -3.58 -15.55 20.04
C ARG A 143 -3.61 -16.41 18.77
N GLU A 144 -4.79 -16.81 18.29
CA GLU A 144 -4.92 -17.75 17.16
C GLU A 144 -5.95 -17.29 16.13
N ARG A 145 -6.47 -16.06 16.28
CA ARG A 145 -7.46 -15.51 15.35
C ARG A 145 -7.43 -13.99 15.29
N LEU A 146 -7.81 -13.46 14.14
CA LEU A 146 -8.07 -12.06 13.92
C LEU A 146 -9.56 -11.90 13.58
N GLN A 147 -10.28 -11.17 14.41
CA GLN A 147 -11.71 -10.90 14.23
C GLN A 147 -11.91 -9.49 13.71
N MET A 148 -12.73 -9.33 12.69
CA MET A 148 -13.10 -8.04 12.11
C MET A 148 -14.62 -7.91 12.16
N VAL A 149 -15.09 -6.93 12.92
CA VAL A 149 -16.52 -6.69 13.15
C VAL A 149 -16.92 -5.42 12.41
N PHE A 150 -17.76 -5.60 11.40
CA PHE A 150 -18.32 -4.54 10.59
C PHE A 150 -19.66 -4.11 11.17
N PRO A 151 -19.96 -2.80 11.27
CA PRO A 151 -21.22 -2.33 11.84
C PRO A 151 -22.44 -2.69 10.98
N GLY A 152 -22.25 -3.04 9.70
CA GLY A 152 -23.33 -3.39 8.77
C GLY A 152 -24.06 -2.19 8.19
N TYR A 153 -23.70 -0.95 8.56
CA TYR A 153 -24.28 0.27 8.02
C TYR A 153 -23.25 1.39 7.88
N TYR A 154 -23.59 2.39 7.06
CA TYR A 154 -22.86 3.65 6.93
C TYR A 154 -23.45 4.71 7.87
N ARG A 155 -22.65 5.42 8.67
CA ARG A 155 -23.18 6.35 9.70
C ARG A 155 -24.00 7.49 9.09
N LEU A 156 -23.70 7.91 7.86
CA LEU A 156 -24.52 8.92 7.18
C LEU A 156 -25.96 8.43 6.96
N SER A 157 -26.18 7.14 6.67
CA SER A 157 -27.54 6.59 6.54
C SER A 157 -28.32 6.75 7.84
N GLN A 158 -27.68 6.53 9.00
CA GLN A 158 -28.32 6.76 10.30
C GLN A 158 -28.73 8.22 10.52
N LEU A 159 -27.98 9.18 9.96
CA LEU A 159 -28.27 10.61 10.09
C LEU A 159 -29.32 11.10 9.08
N GLN A 160 -29.42 10.46 7.92
CA GLN A 160 -30.26 10.90 6.81
C GLN A 160 -31.66 10.26 6.79
N GLU A 161 -31.83 9.09 7.42
CA GLU A 161 -33.07 8.32 7.34
C GLU A 161 -33.85 8.37 8.66
N PRO A 162 -34.99 9.08 8.71
CA PRO A 162 -35.89 9.04 9.86
C PRO A 162 -36.35 7.60 10.15
N GLY A 163 -36.17 7.14 11.38
CA GLY A 163 -36.55 5.78 11.78
C GLY A 163 -35.56 4.68 11.36
N PHE A 164 -34.34 5.03 10.96
CA PHE A 164 -33.29 4.09 10.59
C PHE A 164 -33.14 2.95 11.60
N ARG A 165 -33.24 1.70 11.11
CA ARG A 165 -33.02 0.50 11.90
C ARG A 165 -31.64 -0.08 11.59
N LYS A 166 -30.76 -0.09 12.59
CA LYS A 166 -29.41 -0.63 12.44
C LYS A 166 -29.49 -2.12 12.07
N PRO A 167 -28.86 -2.55 10.95
CA PRO A 167 -28.72 -3.95 10.65
C PRO A 167 -27.81 -4.64 11.69
N SER A 168 -27.84 -5.97 11.71
CA SER A 168 -26.90 -6.72 12.55
C SER A 168 -25.48 -6.59 12.01
N PRO A 169 -24.46 -6.52 12.88
CA PRO A 169 -23.08 -6.44 12.43
C PRO A 169 -22.65 -7.72 11.72
N THR A 170 -21.79 -7.57 10.70
CA THR A 170 -21.15 -8.71 10.03
C THR A 170 -19.80 -8.96 10.68
N THR A 171 -19.47 -10.22 10.94
CA THR A 171 -18.17 -10.57 11.54
C THR A 171 -17.39 -11.47 10.61
N PHE A 172 -16.13 -11.14 10.35
CA PHE A 172 -15.19 -12.01 9.66
C PHE A 172 -14.12 -12.47 10.62
N VAL A 173 -13.78 -13.76 10.58
CA VAL A 173 -12.72 -14.35 11.40
C VAL A 173 -11.66 -14.95 10.50
N TYR A 174 -10.43 -14.51 10.69
CA TYR A 174 -9.23 -15.04 10.08
C TYR A 174 -8.47 -15.90 11.10
N ARG A 175 -7.87 -17.01 10.66
CA ARG A 175 -7.08 -17.95 11.49
C ARG A 175 -5.77 -18.30 10.78
N ASP A 176 -4.82 -18.91 11.49
CA ASP A 176 -3.50 -19.31 10.97
C ASP A 176 -3.55 -20.28 9.76
N SER A 177 -4.72 -20.84 9.45
CA SER A 177 -4.99 -21.64 8.26
C SER A 177 -4.97 -20.83 6.95
N GLY A 178 -4.90 -19.50 7.02
CA GLY A 178 -4.98 -18.62 5.85
C GLY A 178 -6.41 -18.39 5.35
N LYS A 179 -7.41 -19.01 6.00
CA LYS A 179 -8.82 -18.88 5.61
C LYS A 179 -9.50 -17.78 6.40
N ILE A 180 -10.34 -17.02 5.71
CA ILE A 180 -11.29 -16.11 6.32
C ILE A 180 -12.69 -16.72 6.29
N THR A 181 -13.47 -16.53 7.35
CA THR A 181 -14.83 -17.06 7.47
C THR A 181 -15.77 -15.97 7.96
N GLU A 182 -16.87 -15.76 7.23
CA GLU A 182 -17.97 -14.91 7.65
C GLU A 182 -18.79 -15.64 8.72
N LEU A 183 -18.93 -15.03 9.89
CA LEU A 183 -19.85 -15.46 10.94
C LEU A 183 -21.18 -14.72 10.75
N ARG A 184 -22.14 -15.38 10.11
CA ARG A 184 -23.49 -14.83 10.02
C ARG A 184 -24.18 -14.90 11.37
N PRO A 185 -24.85 -13.83 11.82
CA PRO A 185 -25.68 -13.90 13.00
C PRO A 185 -26.73 -15.00 12.81
N ALA A 186 -26.94 -15.81 13.84
CA ALA A 186 -27.98 -16.82 13.81
C ALA A 186 -29.32 -16.13 13.49
N LYS A 187 -30.05 -16.62 12.47
CA LYS A 187 -31.42 -16.16 12.22
C LYS A 187 -32.19 -16.37 13.52
N LYS A 188 -32.64 -15.28 14.15
CA LYS A 188 -33.63 -15.37 15.23
C LYS A 188 -34.84 -16.09 14.63
N LYS A 189 -35.14 -17.29 15.15
CA LYS A 189 -36.36 -18.02 14.83
C LYS A 189 -37.57 -17.29 15.39
#